data_AF-B4S3B2-F1
#
_entry.id   AF-B4S3B2-F1
#
_cell.length_a   1.000
_cell.length_b   1.000
_cell.length_c   1.000
_cell.angle_alpha   90.00
_cell.angle_beta   90.00
_cell.angle_gamma   90.00
#
_symmetry.space_group_name_H-M   'P 1'
#
loop_
_entity.id
_entity.type
_entity.pdbx_description
1 polymer ?
#
loop_
_entity_poly.entity_id
_entity_poly.type
_entity_poly.pdbx_seq_one_letter_code
_entity_poly.pdbx_strand_id
1 'polypeptide(L)'
;MKKLRPGGGYRNTASFQTATLMYDATYWFCEKFMDSRSRTVDQIVRAARSGRQNIAEGSRAAATSSQTELRLINGARASLEELLLDYEDFLRHRRLTQWTSDGPEARTVRDVPNRFRQTRPDQADLTD
;
A
#
# COMPACT_ATOMS: atom_id res chain seq x y z
N MET A 1 -11.59 20.12 -29.98
CA MET A 1 -12.08 19.25 -28.89
C MET A 1 -11.06 19.23 -27.77
N LYS A 2 -11.45 19.57 -26.53
CA LYS A 2 -10.57 19.51 -25.36
C LYS A 2 -10.37 18.03 -25.02
N LYS A 3 -9.18 17.47 -25.27
CA LYS A 3 -8.85 16.08 -24.92
C LYS A 3 -9.09 15.88 -23.42
N LEU A 4 -9.90 14.90 -23.06
CA LEU A 4 -10.04 14.45 -21.68
C LEU A 4 -8.66 14.01 -21.16
N ARG A 5 -8.38 14.30 -19.89
CA ARG A 5 -7.15 13.82 -19.25
C ARG A 5 -7.16 12.29 -19.24
N PRO A 6 -6.02 11.62 -19.49
CA PRO A 6 -5.93 10.17 -19.30
C PRO A 6 -6.32 9.81 -17.85
N GLY A 7 -7.13 8.77 -17.68
CA GLY A 7 -7.57 8.29 -16.36
C GLY A 7 -7.74 6.77 -16.35
N GLY A 8 -7.75 6.17 -15.17
CA GLY A 8 -8.01 4.74 -14.97
C GLY A 8 -6.81 3.80 -15.17
N GLY A 9 -5.63 4.31 -15.51
CA GLY A 9 -4.37 3.55 -15.65
C GLY A 9 -3.69 3.14 -14.33
N TYR A 10 -4.41 3.18 -13.21
CA TYR A 10 -3.84 2.99 -11.86
C TYR A 10 -3.11 1.66 -11.67
N ARG A 11 -3.46 0.60 -12.42
CA ARG A 11 -2.82 -0.72 -12.27
C ARG A 11 -1.30 -0.68 -12.53
N ASN A 12 -0.85 0.28 -13.32
CA ASN A 12 0.56 0.46 -13.67
C ASN A 12 1.27 1.48 -12.78
N THR A 13 0.58 2.12 -11.84
CA THR A 13 1.22 3.11 -10.96
C THR A 13 1.90 2.40 -9.78
N ALA A 14 3.11 2.85 -9.46
CA ALA A 14 3.85 2.35 -8.30
C ALA A 14 3.03 2.53 -7.00
N SER A 15 2.27 3.62 -6.87
CA SER A 15 1.42 3.87 -5.71
C SER A 15 0.34 2.79 -5.51
N PHE A 16 -0.32 2.35 -6.57
CA PHE A 16 -1.36 1.33 -6.46
C PHE A 16 -0.78 -0.07 -6.23
N GLN A 17 0.33 -0.38 -6.89
CA GLN A 17 1.04 -1.65 -6.70
C GLN A 17 1.56 -1.77 -5.27
N THR A 18 2.22 -0.73 -4.75
CA THR A 18 2.67 -0.67 -3.36
C THR A 18 1.51 -0.77 -2.38
N ALA A 19 0.42 -0.02 -2.57
CA ALA A 19 -0.76 -0.13 -1.71
C ALA A 19 -1.42 -1.53 -1.76
N THR A 20 -1.31 -2.23 -2.88
CA THR A 20 -1.75 -3.63 -2.99
C THR A 20 -0.85 -4.56 -2.19
N LEU A 21 0.47 -4.42 -2.29
CA LEU A 21 1.42 -5.17 -1.46
C LEU A 21 1.20 -4.91 0.03
N MET A 22 0.95 -3.66 0.42
CA MET A 22 0.62 -3.30 1.80
C MET A 22 -0.65 -4.00 2.25
N TYR A 23 -1.71 -4.00 1.45
CA TYR A 23 -2.96 -4.69 1.78
C TYR A 23 -2.77 -6.20 1.99
N ASP A 24 -2.09 -6.87 1.06
CA ASP A 24 -1.85 -8.32 1.16
C ASP A 24 -0.96 -8.65 2.36
N ALA A 25 0.08 -7.85 2.61
CA ALA A 25 0.95 -7.99 3.76
C ALA A 25 0.21 -7.74 5.08
N THR A 26 -0.71 -6.76 5.14
CA THR A 26 -1.57 -6.53 6.31
C THR A 26 -2.47 -7.72 6.58
N TYR A 27 -3.05 -8.32 5.53
CA TYR A 27 -3.87 -9.51 5.68
C TYR A 27 -3.09 -10.67 6.30
N TRP A 28 -1.92 -10.99 5.75
CA TRP A 28 -1.05 -12.05 6.30
C TRP A 28 -0.49 -11.71 7.68
N PHE A 29 -0.24 -10.43 7.95
CA PHE A 29 0.16 -9.98 9.28
C PHE A 29 -0.93 -10.29 10.32
N CYS A 30 -2.20 -9.97 10.01
CA CYS A 30 -3.31 -10.27 10.90
C CYS A 30 -3.47 -11.77 11.14
N GLU A 31 -3.40 -12.60 10.09
CA GLU A 31 -3.49 -14.06 10.22
C GLU A 31 -2.40 -14.62 11.15
N LYS A 32 -1.20 -14.05 11.11
CA LYS A 32 -0.05 -14.58 11.83
C LYS A 32 0.12 -14.01 13.24
N PHE A 33 -0.20 -12.74 13.45
CA PHE A 33 0.22 -12.01 14.66
C PHE A 33 -0.95 -11.47 15.49
N MET A 34 -2.17 -11.58 15.01
CA MET A 34 -3.36 -11.06 15.69
C MET A 34 -4.36 -12.17 16.01
N ASP A 35 -5.10 -11.98 17.10
CA ASP A 35 -6.28 -12.81 17.36
C ASP A 35 -7.36 -12.46 16.33
N SER A 36 -7.78 -13.46 15.55
CA SER A 36 -8.85 -13.38 14.56
C SER A 36 -10.17 -12.79 15.10
N ARG A 37 -10.41 -12.83 16.42
CA ARG A 37 -11.61 -12.27 17.06
C ARG A 37 -11.47 -10.80 17.43
N SER A 38 -10.27 -10.22 17.31
CA SER A 38 -10.01 -8.84 17.66
C SER A 38 -10.63 -7.90 16.64
N ARG A 39 -11.40 -6.90 17.11
CA ARG A 39 -11.95 -5.83 16.27
C ARG A 39 -10.86 -5.01 15.57
N THR A 40 -9.64 -5.02 16.11
CA THR A 40 -8.49 -4.36 15.49
C THR A 40 -8.12 -5.01 14.15
N VAL A 41 -8.38 -6.31 13.95
CA VAL A 41 -8.15 -6.98 12.65
C VAL A 41 -9.01 -6.33 11.57
N ASP A 42 -10.30 -6.15 11.85
CA ASP A 42 -11.21 -5.51 10.90
C ASP A 42 -10.80 -4.07 10.59
N GLN A 43 -10.34 -3.33 11.60
CA GLN A 43 -9.91 -1.94 11.46
C GLN A 43 -8.68 -1.82 10.56
N ILE A 44 -7.61 -2.55 10.87
CA ILE A 44 -6.34 -2.45 10.14
C ILE A 44 -6.47 -2.95 8.69
N VAL A 45 -7.21 -4.05 8.48
CA VAL A 45 -7.50 -4.58 7.13
C VAL A 45 -8.36 -3.60 6.33
N ARG A 46 -9.33 -2.94 6.97
CA ARG A 46 -10.17 -1.93 6.32
C ARG A 46 -9.36 -0.69 5.94
N ALA A 47 -8.48 -0.19 6.81
CA ALA A 47 -7.61 0.94 6.52
C ALA A 47 -6.72 0.65 5.29
N ALA A 48 -6.06 -0.52 5.28
CA ALA A 48 -5.23 -0.95 4.15
C ALA A 48 -6.03 -1.07 2.84
N ARG A 49 -7.22 -1.70 2.89
CA ARG A 49 -8.11 -1.83 1.73
C ARG A 49 -8.59 -0.47 1.22
N SER A 50 -9.01 0.41 2.13
CA SER A 50 -9.49 1.76 1.81
C SER A 50 -8.42 2.58 1.09
N GLY A 51 -7.18 2.54 1.58
CA GLY A 51 -6.04 3.19 0.94
C GLY A 51 -5.88 2.79 -0.53
N ARG A 52 -5.86 1.48 -0.79
CA ARG A 52 -5.77 0.92 -2.15
C ARG A 52 -6.96 1.29 -3.03
N GLN A 53 -8.19 1.23 -2.52
CA GLN A 53 -9.40 1.52 -3.29
C GLN A 53 -9.49 3.00 -3.68
N ASN A 54 -9.19 3.90 -2.75
CA ASN A 54 -9.18 5.33 -3.00
C ASN A 54 -8.19 5.72 -4.11
N ILE A 55 -7.03 5.05 -4.22
CA ILE A 55 -6.10 5.25 -5.35
C ILE A 55 -6.74 4.85 -6.68
N ALA A 56 -7.37 3.67 -6.74
CA ALA A 56 -8.02 3.19 -7.95
C ALA A 56 -9.18 4.09 -8.39
N GLU A 57 -10.04 4.48 -7.44
CA GLU A 57 -11.18 5.36 -7.69
C GLU A 57 -10.73 6.76 -8.10
N GLY A 58 -9.73 7.32 -7.41
CA GLY A 58 -9.17 8.64 -7.71
C GLY A 58 -8.62 8.70 -9.14
N SER A 59 -7.84 7.68 -9.53
CA SER A 59 -7.32 7.59 -10.90
C SER A 59 -8.41 7.48 -11.96
N ARG A 60 -9.51 6.76 -11.68
CA ARG A 60 -10.65 6.68 -12.61
C ARG A 60 -11.40 8.01 -12.70
N ALA A 61 -11.52 8.74 -11.60
CA ALA A 61 -12.17 10.04 -11.54
C ALA A 61 -11.35 11.16 -12.21
N ALA A 62 -10.03 11.01 -12.35
CA ALA A 62 -9.13 12.02 -12.92
C ALA A 62 -9.53 12.49 -14.33
N ALA A 63 -10.16 11.62 -15.12
CA ALA A 63 -10.64 11.95 -16.46
C ALA A 63 -11.86 12.89 -16.44
N THR A 64 -12.62 12.92 -15.34
CA THR A 64 -13.91 13.65 -15.23
C THR A 64 -13.88 14.79 -14.21
N SER A 65 -13.10 14.69 -13.13
CA SER A 65 -13.06 15.67 -12.05
C SER A 65 -11.74 15.64 -11.26
N SER A 66 -10.97 16.72 -11.36
CA SER A 66 -9.76 16.90 -10.54
C SER A 66 -10.07 17.09 -9.06
N GLN A 67 -11.23 17.67 -8.72
CA GLN A 67 -11.64 17.81 -7.32
C GLN A 67 -11.88 16.43 -6.69
N THR A 68 -12.56 15.54 -7.41
CA THR A 68 -12.86 14.18 -6.94
C THR A 68 -11.59 13.34 -6.86
N GLU A 69 -10.72 13.44 -7.86
CA GLU A 69 -9.38 12.83 -7.85
C GLU A 69 -8.61 13.23 -6.59
N LEU A 70 -8.42 14.53 -6.34
CA LEU A 70 -7.67 15.02 -5.18
C LEU A 70 -8.30 14.57 -3.86
N ARG A 71 -9.62 14.60 -3.74
CA ARG A 71 -10.33 14.12 -2.55
C ARG A 71 -10.03 12.65 -2.26
N LEU A 72 -10.09 11.81 -3.29
CA LEU A 72 -9.83 10.37 -3.15
C LEU A 72 -8.35 10.08 -2.88
N ILE A 73 -7.42 10.77 -3.54
CA ILE A 73 -5.99 10.62 -3.24
C ILE A 73 -5.67 11.05 -1.80
N ASN A 74 -6.28 12.13 -1.30
CA ASN A 74 -6.15 12.52 0.11
C ASN A 74 -6.77 11.46 1.05
N GLY A 75 -7.91 10.89 0.68
CA GLY A 75 -8.50 9.77 1.41
C GLY A 75 -7.58 8.54 1.44
N ALA A 76 -6.89 8.24 0.35
CA ALA A 76 -5.90 7.16 0.31
C ALA A 76 -4.75 7.41 1.29
N ARG A 77 -4.20 8.63 1.28
CA ARG A 77 -3.14 9.04 2.21
C ARG A 77 -3.59 8.89 3.67
N ALA A 78 -4.77 9.40 4.01
CA ALA A 78 -5.31 9.31 5.37
C ALA A 78 -5.47 7.85 5.82
N SER A 79 -5.99 6.96 4.96
CA SER A 79 -6.11 5.53 5.31
C SER A 79 -4.77 4.82 5.48
N LEU A 80 -3.73 5.20 4.73
CA LEU A 80 -2.40 4.63 4.89
C LEU A 80 -1.67 5.18 6.13
N GLU A 81 -1.98 6.40 6.54
CA GLU A 81 -1.49 6.99 7.79
C GLU A 81 -2.16 6.34 9.01
N GLU A 82 -3.47 6.08 8.95
CA GLU A 82 -4.19 5.27 9.95
C GLU A 82 -3.58 3.86 10.08
N LEU A 83 -3.33 3.19 8.95
CA LEU A 83 -2.67 1.89 8.93
C LEU A 83 -1.27 1.92 9.59
N LEU A 84 -0.49 2.99 9.37
CA LEU A 84 0.82 3.13 9.99
C LEU A 84 0.69 3.25 11.52
N LEU A 85 -0.23 4.10 11.99
CA LEU A 85 -0.51 4.26 13.42
C LEU A 85 -0.96 2.94 14.06
N ASP A 86 -1.77 2.13 13.37
CA ASP A 86 -2.17 0.80 13.85
C ASP A 86 -0.96 -0.13 14.05
N TYR A 87 0.03 -0.09 13.15
CA TYR A 87 1.26 -0.86 13.31
C TYR A 87 2.13 -0.34 14.46
N GLU A 88 2.24 0.97 14.61
CA GLU A 88 2.99 1.59 15.72
C GLU A 88 2.36 1.22 17.08
N ASP A 89 1.02 1.25 17.16
CA ASP A 89 0.27 0.83 18.33
C ASP A 89 0.44 -0.66 18.62
N PHE A 90 0.44 -1.52 17.59
CA PHE A 90 0.72 -2.94 17.75
C PHE A 90 2.10 -3.17 18.41
N LEU A 91 3.14 -2.48 17.93
CA LEU A 91 4.49 -2.59 18.49
C LEU A 91 4.53 -2.06 19.92
N ARG A 92 3.96 -0.87 20.15
CA ARG A 92 3.94 -0.18 21.45
C ARG A 92 3.24 -1.00 22.52
N HIS A 93 2.03 -1.50 22.25
CA HIS A 93 1.27 -2.31 23.20
C HIS A 93 1.96 -3.63 23.56
N ARG A 94 2.81 -4.16 22.66
CA ARG A 94 3.57 -5.39 22.86
C ARG A 94 5.02 -5.17 23.31
N ARG A 95 5.41 -3.91 23.55
CA ARG A 95 6.79 -3.52 23.94
C ARG A 95 7.85 -4.01 22.94
N LEU A 96 7.50 -4.03 21.67
CA LEU A 96 8.41 -4.35 20.58
C LEU A 96 9.12 -3.07 20.11
N THR A 97 10.38 -3.22 19.70
CA THR A 97 11.17 -2.10 19.20
C THR A 97 10.64 -1.63 17.85
N GLN A 98 10.29 -0.35 17.75
CA GLN A 98 10.08 0.30 16.46
C GLN A 98 11.42 0.65 15.85
N TRP A 99 11.68 0.14 14.65
CA TRP A 99 12.89 0.48 13.92
C TRP A 99 12.81 1.90 13.37
N THR A 100 13.93 2.60 13.40
CA THR A 100 14.04 3.88 12.69
C THR A 100 13.96 3.65 11.19
N SER A 101 13.51 4.66 10.45
CA SER A 101 13.48 4.62 8.98
C SER A 101 14.81 4.19 8.39
N ASP A 102 15.91 4.63 9.00
CA ASP A 102 17.27 4.37 8.54
C ASP A 102 17.99 3.36 9.44
N GLY A 103 17.26 2.46 10.10
CA GLY A 103 17.82 1.34 10.83
C GLY A 103 18.35 0.25 9.88
N PRO A 104 19.35 -0.55 10.29
CA PRO A 104 19.86 -1.65 9.47
C PRO A 104 18.78 -2.69 9.14
N GLU A 105 17.85 -2.96 10.05
CA GLU A 105 16.74 -3.87 9.84
C GLU A 105 15.75 -3.30 8.80
N ALA A 106 15.39 -2.03 8.93
CA ALA A 106 14.50 -1.35 8.00
C ALA A 106 15.11 -1.28 6.58
N ARG A 107 16.42 -1.02 6.46
CA ARG A 107 17.15 -1.09 5.18
C ARG A 107 17.12 -2.49 4.59
N THR A 108 17.34 -3.52 5.41
CA THR A 108 17.34 -4.91 4.95
C THR A 108 16.02 -5.29 4.29
N VAL A 109 14.88 -4.85 4.86
CA VAL A 109 13.56 -5.06 4.26
C VAL A 109 13.40 -4.27 2.96
N ARG A 110 13.80 -2.99 2.93
CA ARG A 110 13.70 -2.15 1.71
C ARG A 110 14.60 -2.63 0.57
N ASP A 111 15.66 -3.37 0.87
CA ASP A 111 16.54 -3.96 -0.15
C ASP A 111 16.01 -5.24 -0.77
N VAL A 112 14.96 -5.86 -0.21
CA VAL A 112 14.38 -7.11 -0.74
C VAL A 112 14.01 -7.00 -2.23
N PRO A 113 13.29 -5.96 -2.70
CA PRO A 113 12.97 -5.82 -4.12
C PRO A 113 14.21 -5.66 -5.01
N ASN A 114 15.26 -4.98 -4.52
CA ASN A 114 16.51 -4.79 -5.26
C ASN A 114 17.24 -6.12 -5.45
N ARG A 115 17.34 -6.91 -4.38
CA ARG A 115 17.93 -8.25 -4.42
C ARG A 115 17.12 -9.18 -5.32
N PHE A 116 15.80 -9.15 -5.22
CA PHE A 116 14.91 -9.95 -6.08
C PHE A 116 15.12 -9.64 -7.57
N ARG A 117 15.26 -8.35 -7.92
CA ARG A 117 15.56 -7.94 -9.30
C ARG A 117 16.92 -8.43 -9.78
N GLN A 118 17.95 -8.37 -8.93
CA GLN A 118 19.30 -8.86 -9.29
C GLN A 118 19.32 -10.38 -9.50
N THR A 119 18.51 -11.13 -8.74
CA THR A 119 18.41 -12.60 -8.87
C THR A 119 17.56 -13.07 -10.04
N ARG A 120 16.81 -12.18 -10.71
CA ARG A 120 16.13 -12.45 -11.98
C ARG A 120 16.96 -11.82 -13.12
N PRO A 121 17.88 -12.55 -13.78
CA PRO A 121 18.37 -12.08 -15.07
C PRO A 121 17.17 -12.02 -16.03
N ASP A 122 17.13 -10.96 -16.83
CA ASP A 122 16.08 -10.60 -17.80
C ASP A 122 15.22 -11.78 -18.29
N GLN A 123 13.95 -11.85 -17.84
CA GLN A 123 12.88 -12.46 -18.64
C GLN A 123 12.36 -11.42 -19.65
N ALA A 124 13.28 -10.78 -20.35
CA ALA A 124 12.99 -9.96 -21.52
C ALA A 124 13.09 -10.82 -22.78
N ASP A 125 12.54 -12.03 -22.77
CA ASP A 125 12.25 -12.77 -24.00
C ASP A 125 11.24 -13.89 -23.72
N LEU A 126 9.96 -13.50 -23.65
CA LEU A 126 8.88 -14.40 -24.02
C LEU A 126 8.06 -13.64 -25.05
N THR A 127 8.65 -13.52 -26.23
CA THR A 127 7.90 -13.36 -27.46
C THR A 127 7.22 -14.70 -27.76
N ASP A 128 5.88 -14.68 -27.77
CA ASP A 128 5.01 -15.53 -28.59
C ASP A 128 3.86 -14.65 -29.10
#